data_AF-A0A409VTT3-F1
#
_entry.id   AF-A0A409VTT3-F1
#
_cell.length_a   1.000
_cell.length_b   1.000
_cell.length_c   1.000
_cell.angle_alpha   90.00
_cell.angle_beta   90.00
_cell.angle_gamma   90.00
#
_symmetry.space_group_name_H-M   'P 1'
#
loop_
_entity.id
_entity.type
_entity.pdbx_description
1 polymer ?
#
loop_
_entity_poly.entity_id
_entity_poly.type
_entity_poly.pdbx_seq_one_letter_code
_entity_poly.pdbx_strand_id
1 'polypeptide(L)'
;TIKLIPVKRNTNRTKIPRQPLLWGSTLSASAINIQSHYAQLQWFPGKSVVSRAGDICKVGGWVFAQSEELNFQNIGISPISPPRSPSPVSTHTSTASTITGRIVEILQDSRSPCQHSLVAIDLFQVAAIRHEVFGVPILYRPMDKATVVLVNANDILFEYNAQHNCLKAKCTTSGRRNVVLERVEVSQTEVCIEHQAVDEYLINTHALHNAHLLRDCLPHNLVAPIPFRQDRRSYHDEIAARLRGTQLDKREAAANKRAEKAAAAAAATLPASINKPLSESTESSHPHDGVSGSRKRQRTDANIAGELPENAPMDVS
;
A
#
# COMPACT_ATOMS: atom_id res chain seq x y z
N THR A 1 5.24 6.85 20.76
CA THR A 1 6.58 6.35 21.13
C THR A 1 7.55 6.43 19.96
N ILE A 2 8.75 6.97 20.14
CA ILE A 2 9.80 7.02 19.10
C ILE A 2 10.76 5.83 19.23
N LYS A 3 11.15 5.28 18.08
CA LYS A 3 12.26 4.33 17.97
C LYS A 3 13.47 5.03 17.38
N LEU A 4 14.56 5.13 18.14
CA LEU A 4 15.81 5.76 17.69
C LEU A 4 16.54 4.93 16.62
N ILE A 5 17.34 5.59 15.78
CA ILE A 5 18.22 4.92 14.80
C ILE A 5 19.14 3.93 15.54
N PRO A 6 19.36 2.68 15.08
CA PRO A 6 20.25 1.75 15.77
C PRO A 6 21.67 2.29 15.92
N VAL A 7 22.26 2.04 17.08
CA VAL A 7 23.64 2.44 17.38
C VAL A 7 24.61 1.54 16.60
N LYS A 8 25.59 2.14 15.91
CA LYS A 8 26.65 1.39 15.23
C LYS A 8 27.55 0.70 16.27
N ARG A 9 28.00 -0.51 15.95
CA ARG A 9 29.02 -1.23 16.72
C ARG A 9 30.38 -1.01 16.06
N ASN A 10 31.43 -0.83 16.85
CA ASN A 10 32.80 -0.78 16.34
C ASN A 10 33.28 -2.19 15.93
N THR A 11 34.52 -2.27 15.42
CA THR A 11 35.19 -3.53 15.05
C THR A 11 35.20 -4.56 16.18
N ASN A 12 35.28 -4.09 17.43
CA ASN A 12 35.25 -4.91 18.64
C ASN A 12 33.81 -5.24 19.11
N ARG A 13 32.80 -5.07 18.26
CA ARG A 13 31.36 -5.29 18.57
C ARG A 13 30.81 -4.47 19.75
N THR A 14 31.56 -3.47 20.22
CA THR A 14 31.14 -2.56 21.30
C THR A 14 30.22 -1.49 20.74
N LYS A 15 29.15 -1.16 21.45
CA LYS A 15 28.21 -0.10 21.05
C LYS A 15 28.90 1.25 21.19
N ILE A 16 28.94 2.04 20.12
CA ILE A 16 29.46 3.41 20.14
C ILE A 16 28.41 4.32 20.78
N PRO A 17 28.71 5.15 21.79
CA PRO A 17 27.68 6.02 22.38
C PRO A 17 27.04 6.92 21.31
N ARG A 18 25.72 7.16 21.44
CA ARG A 18 25.01 8.05 20.52
C ARG A 18 25.56 9.47 20.67
N GLN A 19 25.94 10.07 19.55
CA GLN A 19 26.31 11.49 19.53
C GLN A 19 25.04 12.33 19.37
N PRO A 20 24.78 13.28 20.27
CA PRO A 20 23.65 14.20 20.12
C PRO A 20 23.89 15.15 18.95
N LEU A 21 22.80 15.52 18.27
CA LEU A 21 22.78 16.51 17.22
C LEU A 21 22.54 17.90 17.83
N LEU A 22 23.26 18.89 17.30
CA LEU A 22 22.98 20.29 17.59
C LEU A 22 21.76 20.72 16.77
N TRP A 23 20.88 21.53 17.37
CA TRP A 23 19.64 21.97 16.71
C TRP A 23 19.89 22.53 15.30
N GLY A 24 20.81 23.49 15.15
CA GLY A 24 21.11 24.12 13.85
C GLY A 24 21.66 23.19 12.76
N SER A 25 22.01 21.95 13.09
CA SER A 25 22.41 20.92 12.12
C SER A 25 21.27 20.00 11.66
N THR A 26 20.09 20.14 12.25
CA THR A 26 18.89 19.34 11.94
C THR A 26 18.09 19.98 10.81
N LEU A 27 17.35 19.18 10.04
CA LEU A 27 16.40 19.72 9.05
C LEU A 27 15.28 20.52 9.73
N SER A 28 14.93 20.09 10.96
CA SER A 28 13.97 20.71 11.86
C SER A 28 14.29 22.17 12.21
N ALA A 29 15.56 22.59 12.13
CA ALA A 29 15.96 23.98 12.35
C ALA A 29 15.48 24.96 11.27
N SER A 30 14.93 24.47 10.15
CA SER A 30 14.31 25.28 9.11
C SER A 30 12.79 25.43 9.27
N ALA A 31 12.21 24.79 10.29
CA ALA A 31 10.77 24.79 10.47
C ALA A 31 10.20 26.19 10.71
N ILE A 32 8.95 26.41 10.30
CA ILE A 32 8.32 27.73 10.44
C ILE A 32 7.80 28.02 11.85
N ASN A 33 7.70 27.00 12.71
CA ASN A 33 7.15 27.08 14.08
C ASN A 33 8.16 26.69 15.16
N ILE A 34 9.41 27.12 14.98
CA ILE A 34 10.49 26.83 15.91
C ILE A 34 10.26 27.55 17.23
N GLN A 35 10.44 26.81 18.33
CA GLN A 35 10.45 27.37 19.67
C GLN A 35 11.91 27.63 20.10
N SER A 36 12.15 28.78 20.72
CA SER A 36 13.52 29.25 21.06
C SER A 36 14.28 28.28 21.96
N HIS A 37 13.58 27.55 22.84
CA HIS A 37 14.21 26.61 23.76
C HIS A 37 14.73 25.34 23.08
N TYR A 38 14.27 24.99 21.87
CA TYR A 38 14.77 23.81 21.14
C TYR A 38 16.25 23.88 20.82
N ALA A 39 16.81 25.09 20.69
CA ALA A 39 18.23 25.30 20.47
C ALA A 39 19.12 24.88 21.65
N GLN A 40 18.56 24.79 22.85
CA GLN A 40 19.28 24.42 24.09
C GLN A 40 19.24 22.92 24.38
N LEU A 41 18.37 22.18 23.68
CA LEU A 41 18.20 20.75 23.83
C LEU A 41 19.23 19.99 22.99
N GLN A 42 19.44 18.72 23.33
CA GLN A 42 20.32 17.80 22.62
C GLN A 42 19.47 16.72 21.97
N TRP A 43 19.61 16.54 20.67
CA TRP A 43 18.67 15.72 19.92
C TRP A 43 19.27 14.40 19.47
N PHE A 44 18.54 13.31 19.61
CA PHE A 44 18.87 12.04 18.97
C PHE A 44 17.95 11.77 17.79
N PRO A 45 18.49 11.28 16.66
CA PRO A 45 17.67 10.99 15.49
C PRO A 45 16.83 9.73 15.70
N GLY A 46 15.54 9.88 15.40
CA GLY A 46 14.53 8.83 15.33
C GLY A 46 14.53 8.11 13.98
N LYS A 47 14.22 6.82 14.00
CA LYS A 47 13.94 6.00 12.82
C LYS A 47 12.45 5.98 12.49
N SER A 48 11.61 5.89 13.53
CA SER A 48 10.16 5.82 13.40
C SER A 48 9.46 6.34 14.65
N VAL A 49 8.20 6.70 14.51
CA VAL A 49 7.28 7.07 15.58
C VAL A 49 6.03 6.20 15.48
N VAL A 50 5.41 5.87 16.61
CA VAL A 50 4.10 5.21 16.64
C VAL A 50 3.02 6.27 16.68
N SER A 51 2.13 6.28 15.68
CA SER A 51 0.99 7.22 15.56
C SER A 51 -0.06 6.95 16.63
N ARG A 52 -1.04 7.87 16.77
CA ARG A 52 -2.21 7.68 17.62
C ARG A 52 -3.08 6.50 17.20
N ALA A 53 -3.16 6.21 15.90
CA ALA A 53 -3.82 5.02 15.38
C ALA A 53 -3.03 3.72 15.58
N GLY A 54 -1.78 3.80 16.07
CA GLY A 54 -0.91 2.65 16.32
C GLY A 54 0.01 2.26 15.16
N ASP A 55 0.05 3.06 14.09
CA ASP A 55 0.91 2.81 12.92
C ASP A 55 2.37 3.13 13.23
N ILE A 56 3.29 2.45 12.55
CA ILE A 56 4.72 2.75 12.63
C ILE A 56 5.11 3.70 11.49
N CYS A 57 5.00 5.00 11.73
CA CYS A 57 5.38 6.03 10.78
C CYS A 57 6.90 6.19 10.72
N LYS A 58 7.50 6.10 9.53
CA LYS A 58 8.96 6.23 9.33
C LYS A 58 9.30 7.55 8.66
N VAL A 59 10.57 7.96 8.76
CA VAL A 59 11.11 9.03 7.90
C VAL A 59 10.86 8.67 6.44
N GLY A 60 10.32 9.62 5.67
CA GLY A 60 9.88 9.47 4.30
C GLY A 60 8.43 9.00 4.13
N GLY A 61 7.74 8.59 5.20
CA GLY A 61 6.33 8.20 5.19
C GLY A 61 5.38 9.40 5.17
N TRP A 62 4.15 9.17 4.70
CA TRP A 62 3.10 10.19 4.60
C TRP A 62 2.14 10.08 5.77
N VAL A 63 1.87 11.20 6.44
CA VAL A 63 1.08 11.21 7.68
C VAL A 63 0.11 12.37 7.72
N PHE A 64 -1.03 12.13 8.39
CA PHE A 64 -1.84 13.21 8.94
C PHE A 64 -1.37 13.49 10.37
N ALA A 65 -1.39 14.77 10.76
CA ALA A 65 -1.02 15.19 12.10
C ALA A 65 -1.93 16.32 12.58
N GLN A 66 -2.05 16.45 13.90
CA GLN A 66 -2.58 17.65 14.52
C GLN A 66 -1.46 18.68 14.69
N SER A 67 -1.76 19.93 14.35
CA SER A 67 -0.89 21.06 14.66
C SER A 67 -1.69 22.06 15.49
N GLU A 68 -1.09 22.52 16.59
CA GLU A 68 -1.55 23.75 17.23
C GLU A 68 -1.39 24.90 16.22
N GLU A 69 -2.35 25.83 16.22
CA GLU A 69 -2.55 26.85 15.18
C GLU A 69 -1.25 27.49 14.73
N LEU A 70 -0.70 26.99 13.61
CA LEU A 70 0.10 27.83 12.75
C LEU A 70 -0.86 28.90 12.23
N ASN A 71 -0.41 30.14 12.14
CA ASN A 71 -1.19 31.16 11.47
C ASN A 71 -1.16 30.88 9.95
N PHE A 72 -1.91 29.86 9.51
CA PHE A 72 -1.86 29.28 8.16
C PHE A 72 -2.23 30.29 7.07
N GLN A 73 -2.91 31.39 7.44
CA GLN A 73 -3.20 32.51 6.56
C GLN A 73 -1.92 33.07 5.91
N ASN A 74 -0.79 33.05 6.62
CA ASN A 74 0.47 33.57 6.09
C ASN A 74 1.19 32.63 5.13
N ILE A 75 0.78 31.36 5.04
CA ILE A 75 1.46 30.32 4.25
C ILE A 75 0.60 29.91 3.03
N GLY A 76 -0.61 30.49 2.89
CA GLY A 76 -1.53 30.15 1.80
C GLY A 76 -2.12 28.74 1.92
N ILE A 77 -2.07 28.13 3.10
CA ILE A 77 -2.57 26.77 3.32
C ILE A 77 -3.97 26.85 3.90
N SER A 78 -4.94 26.24 3.22
CA SER A 78 -6.28 26.06 3.79
C SER A 78 -6.28 24.84 4.71
N PRO A 79 -6.55 24.99 6.02
CA PRO A 79 -6.59 23.85 6.93
C PRO A 79 -7.70 22.89 6.54
N ILE A 80 -7.45 21.59 6.71
CA ILE A 80 -8.48 20.58 6.54
C ILE A 80 -9.40 20.68 7.76
N SER A 81 -10.70 20.82 7.53
CA SER A 81 -11.67 20.94 8.62
C SER A 81 -11.50 19.76 9.59
N PRO A 82 -11.46 20.02 10.90
CA PRO A 82 -11.31 18.94 11.87
C PRO A 82 -12.46 17.94 11.71
N PRO A 83 -12.21 16.64 11.99
CA PRO A 83 -13.24 15.64 11.95
C PRO A 83 -14.40 16.07 12.86
N ARG A 84 -15.63 16.03 12.34
CA ARG A 84 -16.85 16.43 13.06
C ARG A 84 -17.10 15.49 14.24
N SER A 85 -16.44 15.73 15.37
CA SER A 85 -16.81 15.12 16.65
C SER A 85 -17.79 16.04 17.37
N PRO A 86 -19.01 15.57 17.71
CA PRO A 86 -19.98 16.35 18.46
C PRO A 86 -19.60 16.34 19.94
N SER A 87 -18.74 17.27 20.37
CA SER A 87 -18.51 17.52 21.81
C SER A 87 -18.88 18.97 22.16
N PRO A 88 -19.63 19.19 23.26
CA PRO A 88 -20.20 20.49 23.58
C PRO A 88 -19.15 21.50 24.07
N VAL A 89 -19.18 22.66 23.43
CA VAL A 89 -18.81 24.03 23.85
C VAL A 89 -18.00 24.12 25.15
N SER A 90 -16.67 24.20 25.00
CA SER A 90 -15.80 24.85 25.97
C SER A 90 -15.21 26.11 25.36
N THR A 91 -15.42 27.23 26.02
CA THR A 91 -14.92 28.56 25.67
C THR A 91 -13.39 28.60 25.88
N HIS A 92 -12.65 28.99 24.84
CA HIS A 92 -11.18 29.13 24.75
C HIS A 92 -10.34 27.87 24.42
N THR A 93 -10.88 26.95 23.62
CA THR A 93 -10.06 25.87 23.04
C THR A 93 -9.39 26.32 21.75
N SER A 94 -8.05 26.44 21.76
CA SER A 94 -7.22 26.49 20.55
C SER A 94 -7.68 25.43 19.56
N THR A 95 -8.06 25.83 18.34
CA THR A 95 -8.62 24.88 17.37
C THR A 95 -7.47 24.16 16.67
N ALA A 96 -7.08 23.01 17.22
CA ALA A 96 -6.10 22.15 16.57
C ALA A 96 -6.53 21.86 15.12
N SER A 97 -5.67 22.18 14.17
CA SER A 97 -5.93 21.94 12.74
C SER A 97 -5.31 20.61 12.32
N THR A 98 -5.95 19.96 11.34
CA THR A 98 -5.37 18.76 10.74
C THR A 98 -4.53 19.16 9.53
N ILE A 99 -3.26 18.76 9.57
CA ILE A 99 -2.30 18.95 8.48
C ILE A 99 -1.88 17.60 7.91
N THR A 100 -1.28 17.63 6.71
CA THR A 100 -0.77 16.44 6.04
C THR A 100 0.57 16.72 5.39
N GLY A 101 1.41 15.70 5.29
CA GLY A 101 2.71 15.84 4.65
C GLY A 101 3.60 14.63 4.81
N ARG A 102 4.87 14.81 4.47
CA ARG A 102 5.88 13.77 4.49
C ARG A 102 6.81 13.97 5.68
N ILE A 103 7.05 12.92 6.47
CA ILE A 103 8.02 13.00 7.57
C ILE A 103 9.42 13.15 6.97
N VAL A 104 10.11 14.24 7.30
CA VAL A 104 11.50 14.49 6.86
C VAL A 104 12.51 14.19 7.96
N GLU A 105 12.12 14.32 9.21
CA GLU A 105 12.99 14.06 10.36
C GLU A 105 12.17 13.68 11.59
N ILE A 106 12.74 12.85 12.47
CA ILE A 106 12.17 12.51 13.77
C ILE A 106 13.26 12.76 14.81
N LEU A 107 12.95 13.52 15.86
CA LEU A 107 13.91 13.91 16.89
C LEU A 107 13.37 13.57 18.28
N GLN A 108 14.28 13.14 19.14
CA GLN A 108 14.03 12.82 20.54
C GLN A 108 15.04 13.56 21.41
N ASP A 109 14.59 14.33 22.38
CA ASP A 109 15.50 14.94 23.35
C ASP A 109 16.25 13.85 24.14
N SER A 110 17.56 14.04 24.30
CA SER A 110 18.45 13.12 25.00
C SER A 110 18.25 13.15 26.51
N ARG A 111 17.82 14.29 27.06
CA ARG A 111 17.70 14.51 28.50
C ARG A 111 16.34 14.04 29.03
N SER A 112 15.27 14.36 28.31
CA SER A 112 13.90 14.02 28.68
C SER A 112 13.17 13.32 27.52
N PRO A 113 13.45 12.01 27.29
CA PRO A 113 12.86 11.26 26.17
C PRO A 113 11.33 11.18 26.17
N CYS A 114 10.66 11.50 27.29
CA CYS A 114 9.20 11.49 27.37
C CYS A 114 8.58 12.88 27.22
N GLN A 115 9.39 13.95 27.27
CA GLN A 115 8.90 15.32 27.31
C GLN A 115 8.95 15.99 25.93
N HIS A 116 10.03 15.74 25.17
CA HIS A 116 10.24 16.37 23.88
C HIS A 116 10.57 15.32 22.81
N SER A 117 9.51 14.93 22.10
CA SER A 117 9.56 14.08 20.92
C SER A 117 8.96 14.87 19.77
N LEU A 118 9.79 15.23 18.79
CA LEU A 118 9.39 16.07 17.66
C LEU A 118 9.41 15.27 16.37
N VAL A 119 8.46 15.58 15.49
CA VAL A 119 8.41 15.08 14.12
C VAL A 119 8.38 16.28 13.20
N ALA A 120 9.35 16.37 12.30
CA ALA A 120 9.38 17.38 11.25
C ALA A 120 8.64 16.83 10.02
N ILE A 121 7.59 17.55 9.63
CA ILE A 121 6.75 17.23 8.48
C ILE A 121 6.97 18.29 7.43
N ASP A 122 7.33 17.86 6.23
CA ASP A 122 7.29 18.67 5.04
C ASP A 122 5.85 18.73 4.52
N LEU A 123 5.26 19.92 4.56
CA LEU A 123 3.83 20.14 4.38
C LEU A 123 3.38 20.03 2.93
N PHE A 124 2.21 19.41 2.76
CA PHE A 124 1.49 19.34 1.50
C PHE A 124 0.05 19.77 1.70
N GLN A 125 -0.57 20.27 0.63
CA GLN A 125 -1.98 20.62 0.61
C GLN A 125 -2.77 19.61 -0.23
N VAL A 126 -3.97 19.28 0.23
CA VAL A 126 -4.91 18.47 -0.53
C VAL A 126 -5.66 19.39 -1.50
N ALA A 127 -5.67 19.04 -2.78
CA ALA A 127 -6.43 19.76 -3.80
C ALA A 127 -7.94 19.68 -3.54
N ALA A 128 -8.65 20.76 -3.89
CA ALA A 128 -10.11 20.84 -3.76
C ALA A 128 -10.84 19.92 -4.76
N ILE A 129 -10.14 19.47 -5.81
CA ILE A 129 -10.63 18.58 -6.85
C ILE A 129 -9.86 17.27 -6.84
N ARG A 130 -10.50 16.22 -7.37
CA ARG A 130 -9.86 14.92 -7.60
C ARG A 130 -9.03 14.95 -8.87
N HIS A 131 -8.07 14.05 -8.95
CA HIS A 131 -7.34 13.76 -10.18
C HIS A 131 -8.31 13.29 -11.27
N GLU A 132 -8.22 13.89 -12.47
CA GLU A 132 -9.16 13.66 -13.57
C GLU A 132 -9.23 12.19 -14.00
N VAL A 133 -8.06 11.56 -14.18
CA VAL A 133 -7.98 10.16 -14.63
C VAL A 133 -8.28 9.15 -13.51
N PHE A 134 -7.67 9.33 -12.34
CA PHE A 134 -7.73 8.33 -11.26
C PHE A 134 -8.89 8.54 -10.28
N GLY A 135 -9.53 9.71 -10.27
CA GLY A 135 -10.64 10.00 -9.36
C GLY A 135 -10.25 10.02 -7.87
N VAL A 136 -8.98 10.27 -7.56
CA VAL A 136 -8.42 10.29 -6.18
C VAL A 136 -7.92 11.68 -5.78
N PRO A 137 -7.81 12.00 -4.48
CA PRO A 137 -7.30 13.29 -4.01
C PRO A 137 -5.83 13.51 -4.42
N ILE A 138 -5.48 14.75 -4.73
CA ILE A 138 -4.12 15.17 -5.11
C ILE A 138 -3.47 15.91 -3.94
N LEU A 139 -2.18 15.68 -3.73
CA LEU A 139 -1.30 16.42 -2.85
C LEU A 139 -0.32 17.25 -3.67
N TYR A 140 -0.12 18.51 -3.30
CA TYR A 140 0.87 19.39 -3.90
C TYR A 140 1.56 20.24 -2.84
N ARG A 141 2.74 20.76 -3.16
CA ARG A 141 3.44 21.74 -2.32
C ARG A 141 2.81 23.12 -2.49
N PRO A 142 2.44 23.81 -1.41
CA PRO A 142 2.05 25.21 -1.47
C PRO A 142 3.20 26.05 -2.05
N MET A 143 2.93 26.81 -3.11
CA MET A 143 3.88 27.73 -3.77
C MET A 143 5.19 27.06 -4.24
N ASP A 144 5.16 25.76 -4.55
CA ASP A 144 6.34 24.98 -4.97
C ASP A 144 7.54 25.05 -3.99
N LYS A 145 7.27 25.36 -2.71
CA LYS A 145 8.29 25.54 -1.69
C LYS A 145 8.15 24.50 -0.59
N ALA A 146 9.26 23.82 -0.28
CA ALA A 146 9.33 22.96 0.90
C ALA A 146 9.11 23.79 2.18
N THR A 147 8.10 23.40 2.95
CA THR A 147 7.71 24.08 4.19
C THR A 147 7.68 23.05 5.30
N VAL A 148 8.64 23.15 6.21
CA VAL A 148 8.78 22.20 7.32
C VAL A 148 8.03 22.72 8.54
N VAL A 149 7.27 21.84 9.19
CA VAL A 149 6.56 22.11 10.44
C VAL A 149 6.93 21.06 11.47
N LEU A 150 7.07 21.48 12.72
CA LEU A 150 7.29 20.62 13.86
C LEU A 150 5.95 20.31 14.53
N VAL A 151 5.69 19.04 14.74
CA VAL A 151 4.58 18.55 15.58
C VAL A 151 5.12 17.65 16.68
N ASN A 152 4.36 17.50 17.77
CA ASN A 152 4.70 16.48 18.76
C ASN A 152 4.53 15.10 18.14
N ALA A 153 5.36 14.14 18.54
CA ALA A 153 5.21 12.74 18.17
C ALA A 153 3.82 12.17 18.51
N ASN A 154 3.20 12.66 19.60
CA ASN A 154 1.86 12.24 20.01
C ASN A 154 0.74 12.85 19.14
N ASP A 155 1.05 13.85 18.32
CA ASP A 155 0.07 14.50 17.45
C ASP A 155 0.00 13.88 16.05
N ILE A 156 0.86 12.90 15.75
CA ILE A 156 0.79 12.10 14.53
C ILE A 156 -0.47 11.23 14.59
N LEU A 157 -1.42 11.48 13.70
CA LEU A 157 -2.70 10.78 13.71
C LEU A 157 -2.56 9.36 13.16
N PHE A 158 -2.14 9.23 11.91
CA PHE A 158 -1.97 7.94 11.22
C PHE A 158 -1.10 8.08 9.96
N GLU A 159 -0.54 6.95 9.51
CA GLU A 159 0.16 6.84 8.22
C GLU A 159 -0.83 6.53 7.09
N TYR A 160 -0.59 7.10 5.91
CA TYR A 160 -1.33 6.78 4.70
C TYR A 160 -0.41 6.58 3.50
N ASN A 161 -0.94 5.98 2.43
CA ASN A 161 -0.19 5.75 1.21
C ASN A 161 -0.43 6.88 0.21
N ALA A 162 0.65 7.53 -0.23
CA ALA A 162 0.63 8.44 -1.36
C ALA A 162 1.59 7.95 -2.45
N GLN A 163 1.17 8.11 -3.70
CA GLN A 163 1.92 7.68 -4.88
C GLN A 163 2.29 8.89 -5.72
N HIS A 164 3.44 8.85 -6.38
CA HIS A 164 3.84 9.92 -7.29
C HIS A 164 2.86 10.05 -8.47
N ASN A 165 2.54 11.28 -8.90
CA ASN A 165 1.73 11.47 -10.11
C ASN A 165 2.57 11.26 -11.38
N CYS A 166 2.84 9.99 -11.70
CA CYS A 166 3.63 9.61 -12.87
C CYS A 166 3.03 10.08 -14.20
N LEU A 167 1.69 10.21 -14.27
CA LEU A 167 1.01 10.65 -15.48
C LEU A 167 1.37 12.11 -15.79
N LYS A 168 1.19 13.00 -14.82
CA LYS A 168 1.57 14.42 -14.97
C LYS A 168 3.08 14.58 -15.19
N ALA A 169 3.86 13.81 -14.44
CA ALA A 169 5.32 13.88 -14.50
C ALA A 169 5.94 13.19 -15.73
N LYS A 170 5.14 12.51 -16.56
CA LYS A 170 5.59 11.76 -17.74
C LYS A 170 6.77 10.84 -17.44
N CYS A 171 6.71 10.14 -16.30
CA CYS A 171 7.77 9.23 -15.89
C CYS A 171 7.95 8.11 -16.92
N THR A 172 9.20 7.80 -17.26
CA THR A 172 9.54 6.81 -18.28
C THR A 172 10.02 5.51 -17.64
N THR A 173 9.80 4.39 -18.32
CA THR A 173 10.37 3.08 -17.97
C THR A 173 11.83 3.00 -18.46
N SER A 174 12.64 4.00 -18.11
CA SER A 174 14.06 4.10 -18.50
C SER A 174 15.01 3.45 -17.49
N GLY A 175 14.56 3.31 -16.23
CA GLY A 175 15.37 2.74 -15.18
C GLY A 175 15.52 1.23 -15.28
N ARG A 176 16.58 0.72 -14.65
CA ARG A 176 16.78 -0.70 -14.40
C ARG A 176 17.11 -0.91 -12.93
N ARG A 177 16.53 -1.93 -12.32
CA ARG A 177 16.88 -2.37 -10.97
C ARG A 177 17.05 -3.87 -10.90
N ASN A 178 17.91 -4.33 -10.00
CA ASN A 178 18.00 -5.76 -9.70
C ASN A 178 16.67 -6.21 -9.08
N VAL A 179 16.17 -7.35 -9.54
CA VAL A 179 14.99 -7.98 -8.94
C VAL A 179 15.38 -8.48 -7.56
N VAL A 180 14.52 -8.21 -6.57
CA VAL A 180 14.67 -8.73 -5.22
C VAL A 180 13.65 -9.83 -5.01
N LEU A 181 14.09 -11.08 -4.93
CA LEU A 181 13.25 -12.24 -4.61
C LEU A 181 13.57 -12.70 -3.19
N GLU A 182 12.55 -12.85 -2.34
CA GLU A 182 12.72 -13.31 -0.96
C GLU A 182 13.78 -12.53 -0.14
N ARG A 183 13.96 -11.23 -0.44
CA ARG A 183 15.01 -10.34 0.13
C ARG A 183 16.44 -10.61 -0.34
N VAL A 184 16.62 -11.45 -1.35
CA VAL A 184 17.89 -11.69 -2.02
C VAL A 184 17.86 -10.95 -3.36
N GLU A 185 18.83 -10.05 -3.57
CA GLU A 185 19.07 -9.47 -4.89
C GLU A 185 19.54 -10.57 -5.84
N VAL A 186 18.79 -10.79 -6.92
CA VAL A 186 19.19 -11.69 -7.98
C VAL A 186 19.83 -10.89 -9.11
N SER A 187 20.66 -11.54 -9.92
CA SER A 187 21.34 -10.91 -11.07
C SER A 187 20.39 -10.48 -12.19
N GLN A 188 19.13 -10.89 -12.13
CA GLN A 188 18.12 -10.47 -13.08
C GLN A 188 17.76 -9.00 -12.84
N THR A 189 17.84 -8.18 -13.88
CA THR A 189 17.36 -6.80 -13.85
C THR A 189 15.95 -6.72 -14.41
N GLU A 190 15.09 -5.93 -13.80
CA GLU A 190 13.81 -5.53 -14.37
C GLU A 190 13.82 -4.05 -14.74
N VAL A 191 13.02 -3.70 -15.75
CA VAL A 191 12.78 -2.30 -16.12
C VAL A 191 11.91 -1.67 -15.03
N CYS A 192 12.33 -0.52 -14.51
CA CYS A 192 11.56 0.24 -13.53
C CYS A 192 11.23 1.64 -14.05
N ILE A 193 10.14 2.20 -13.52
CA ILE A 193 9.76 3.58 -13.80
C ILE A 193 10.76 4.49 -13.07
N GLU A 194 11.45 5.35 -13.81
CA GLU A 194 12.24 6.44 -13.25
C GLU A 194 11.33 7.64 -13.02
N HIS A 195 11.19 8.01 -11.75
CA HIS A 195 10.37 9.15 -11.38
C HIS A 195 11.12 10.46 -11.65
N GLN A 196 10.43 11.38 -12.32
CA GLN A 196 10.88 12.76 -12.44
C GLN A 196 10.66 13.48 -11.11
N ALA A 197 11.41 14.55 -10.87
CA ALA A 197 11.28 15.37 -9.67
C ALA A 197 10.05 16.29 -9.76
N VAL A 198 8.84 15.72 -9.67
CA VAL A 198 7.58 16.47 -9.62
C VAL A 198 6.98 16.30 -8.23
N ASP A 199 6.71 17.43 -7.58
CA ASP A 199 6.15 17.47 -6.23
C ASP A 199 4.61 17.41 -6.22
N GLU A 200 4.07 16.45 -6.96
CA GLU A 200 2.64 16.15 -6.98
C GLU A 200 2.40 14.66 -6.76
N TYR A 201 1.54 14.36 -5.79
CA TYR A 201 1.28 13.01 -5.33
C TYR A 201 -0.23 12.74 -5.28
N LEU A 202 -0.61 11.48 -5.34
CA LEU A 202 -1.98 10.99 -5.31
C LEU A 202 -2.20 10.23 -4.02
N ILE A 203 -3.23 10.59 -3.26
CA ILE A 203 -3.61 9.85 -2.05
C ILE A 203 -4.30 8.56 -2.49
N ASN A 204 -3.73 7.41 -2.12
CA ASN A 204 -4.32 6.12 -2.44
C ASN A 204 -5.52 5.84 -1.51
N THR A 205 -6.70 6.30 -1.93
CA THR A 205 -7.97 6.08 -1.23
C THR A 205 -8.52 4.66 -1.38
N HIS A 206 -7.88 3.83 -2.22
CA HIS A 206 -8.24 2.43 -2.43
C HIS A 206 -7.50 1.48 -1.47
N ALA A 207 -6.46 1.96 -0.77
CA ALA A 207 -5.79 1.17 0.25
C ALA A 207 -6.75 0.88 1.41
N LEU A 208 -6.80 -0.38 1.86
CA LEU A 208 -7.67 -0.78 2.98
C LEU A 208 -7.16 -0.28 4.33
N HIS A 209 -5.85 -0.07 4.46
CA HIS A 209 -5.24 0.42 5.70
C HIS A 209 -5.63 1.89 5.93
N ASN A 210 -6.17 2.19 7.13
CA ASN A 210 -6.60 3.53 7.55
C ASN A 210 -7.66 4.19 6.63
N ALA A 211 -8.40 3.41 5.83
CA ALA A 211 -9.41 3.95 4.92
C ALA A 211 -10.54 4.73 5.63
N HIS A 212 -10.88 4.35 6.86
CA HIS A 212 -11.88 5.06 7.67
C HIS A 212 -11.34 6.42 8.15
N LEU A 213 -10.12 6.46 8.68
CA LEU A 213 -9.47 7.70 9.12
C LEU A 213 -9.22 8.67 7.95
N LEU A 214 -8.88 8.16 6.76
CA LEU A 214 -8.80 8.97 5.55
C LEU A 214 -10.14 9.64 5.21
N ARG A 215 -11.26 8.92 5.34
CA ARG A 215 -12.60 9.46 5.08
C ARG A 215 -13.04 10.47 6.13
N ASP A 216 -12.58 10.31 7.37
CA ASP A 216 -12.87 11.23 8.46
C ASP A 216 -12.05 12.53 8.35
N CYS A 217 -10.79 12.44 7.90
CA CYS A 217 -9.92 13.59 7.73
C CYS A 217 -10.18 14.36 6.43
N LEU A 218 -10.52 13.70 5.32
CA LEU A 218 -10.65 14.37 4.03
C LEU A 218 -12.08 14.88 3.77
N PRO A 219 -12.25 15.97 3.01
CA PRO A 219 -13.56 16.38 2.52
C PRO A 219 -14.30 15.25 1.81
N HIS A 220 -15.59 15.05 2.14
CA HIS A 220 -16.39 13.95 1.62
C HIS A 220 -16.41 13.89 0.08
N ASN A 221 -16.44 15.04 -0.59
CA ASN A 221 -16.42 15.13 -2.05
C ASN A 221 -15.14 14.56 -2.68
N LEU A 222 -14.05 14.38 -1.93
CA LEU A 222 -12.79 13.81 -2.41
C LEU A 222 -12.66 12.30 -2.17
N VAL A 223 -13.43 11.74 -1.23
CA VAL A 223 -13.34 10.33 -0.81
C VAL A 223 -14.58 9.50 -1.09
N ALA A 224 -15.71 10.14 -1.42
CA ALA A 224 -16.93 9.45 -1.80
C ALA A 224 -16.65 8.48 -2.96
N PRO A 225 -17.12 7.21 -2.89
CA PRO A 225 -17.00 6.29 -4.01
C PRO A 225 -17.63 6.88 -5.28
N ILE A 226 -16.93 6.80 -6.40
CA ILE A 226 -17.48 7.17 -7.72
C ILE A 226 -18.18 5.93 -8.28
N PRO A 227 -19.48 5.98 -8.60
CA PRO A 227 -20.16 4.88 -9.25
C PRO A 227 -19.46 4.53 -10.57
N PHE A 228 -18.99 3.29 -10.71
CA PHE A 228 -18.35 2.82 -11.95
C PHE A 228 -19.34 2.76 -13.13
N ARG A 229 -20.61 2.49 -12.84
CA ARG A 229 -21.73 2.50 -13.78
C ARG A 229 -22.91 3.21 -13.14
N GLN A 230 -23.68 3.92 -13.97
CA GLN A 230 -24.87 4.62 -13.53
C GLN A 230 -25.96 3.63 -13.08
N ASP A 231 -26.22 2.61 -13.90
CA ASP A 231 -26.98 1.43 -13.49
C ASP A 231 -26.05 0.27 -13.15
N ARG A 232 -25.70 0.19 -11.86
CA ARG A 232 -24.93 -0.92 -11.31
C ARG A 232 -25.61 -2.27 -11.54
N ARG A 233 -26.94 -2.33 -11.48
CA ARG A 233 -27.66 -3.60 -11.54
C ARG A 233 -27.61 -4.19 -12.94
N SER A 234 -27.96 -3.39 -13.96
CA SER A 234 -27.89 -3.83 -15.36
C SER A 234 -26.48 -4.32 -15.72
N TYR A 235 -25.43 -3.60 -15.30
CA TYR A 235 -24.05 -4.02 -15.56
C TYR A 235 -23.69 -5.35 -14.88
N HIS A 236 -24.14 -5.56 -13.64
CA HIS A 236 -23.93 -6.83 -12.95
C HIS A 236 -24.67 -7.98 -13.64
N ASP A 237 -25.89 -7.74 -14.11
CA ASP A 237 -26.69 -8.75 -14.82
C ASP A 237 -26.04 -9.11 -16.18
N GLU A 238 -25.48 -8.13 -16.90
CA GLU A 238 -24.69 -8.33 -18.12
C GLU A 238 -23.43 -9.19 -17.87
N ILE A 239 -22.61 -8.83 -16.86
CA ILE A 239 -21.44 -9.63 -16.48
C ILE A 239 -21.84 -11.05 -16.10
N ALA A 240 -22.92 -11.20 -15.32
CA ALA A 240 -23.40 -12.50 -14.89
C ALA A 240 -23.89 -13.34 -16.08
N ALA A 241 -24.54 -12.74 -17.07
CA ALA A 241 -24.91 -13.40 -18.32
C ALA A 241 -23.67 -13.89 -19.08
N ARG A 242 -22.67 -13.01 -19.26
CA ARG A 242 -21.41 -13.36 -19.93
C ARG A 242 -20.66 -14.49 -19.22
N LEU A 243 -20.55 -14.42 -17.89
CA LEU A 243 -19.88 -15.44 -17.09
C LEU A 243 -20.59 -16.80 -17.20
N ARG A 244 -21.93 -16.82 -17.23
CA ARG A 244 -22.71 -18.06 -17.43
C ARG A 244 -22.42 -18.68 -18.78
N GLY A 245 -22.37 -17.89 -19.86
CA GLY A 245 -21.96 -18.36 -21.19
C GLY A 245 -20.58 -19.04 -21.15
N THR A 246 -19.56 -18.33 -20.66
CA THR A 246 -18.20 -18.88 -20.56
C THR A 246 -18.13 -20.15 -19.69
N GLN A 247 -18.94 -20.25 -18.64
CA GLN A 247 -18.99 -21.45 -17.81
C GLN A 247 -19.67 -22.63 -18.52
N LEU A 248 -20.69 -22.39 -19.34
CA LEU A 248 -21.32 -23.42 -20.16
C LEU A 248 -20.34 -23.95 -21.20
N ASP A 249 -19.65 -23.07 -21.93
CA ASP A 249 -18.63 -23.46 -22.92
C ASP A 249 -17.52 -24.30 -22.27
N LYS A 250 -17.05 -23.90 -21.08
CA LYS A 250 -16.06 -24.67 -20.31
C LYS A 250 -16.58 -26.04 -19.89
N ARG A 251 -17.87 -26.15 -19.54
CA ARG A 251 -18.49 -27.44 -19.17
C ARG A 251 -18.66 -28.33 -20.39
N GLU A 252 -19.07 -27.78 -21.53
CA GLU A 252 -19.21 -28.51 -22.79
C GLU A 252 -17.84 -28.99 -23.29
N ALA A 253 -16.83 -28.13 -23.35
CA ALA A 253 -15.48 -28.52 -23.71
C ALA A 253 -14.91 -29.60 -22.78
N ALA A 254 -15.19 -29.51 -21.47
CA ALA A 254 -14.79 -30.55 -20.53
C ALA A 254 -15.56 -31.87 -20.73
N ALA A 255 -16.84 -31.81 -21.12
CA ALA A 255 -17.64 -32.98 -21.46
C ALA A 255 -17.13 -33.66 -22.74
N ASN A 256 -16.83 -32.88 -23.78
CA ASN A 256 -16.27 -33.37 -25.05
C ASN A 256 -14.90 -34.04 -24.82
N LYS A 257 -13.99 -33.38 -24.09
CA LYS A 257 -12.70 -33.98 -23.72
C LYS A 257 -12.83 -35.28 -22.92
N ARG A 258 -13.86 -35.39 -22.06
CA ARG A 258 -14.14 -36.64 -21.32
C ARG A 258 -14.68 -37.72 -22.24
N ALA A 259 -15.55 -37.38 -23.18
CA ALA A 259 -16.11 -38.30 -24.17
C ALA A 259 -15.01 -38.84 -25.11
N GLU A 260 -14.15 -37.97 -25.64
CA GLU A 260 -12.99 -38.35 -26.46
C GLU A 260 -12.06 -39.31 -25.71
N LYS A 261 -11.74 -39.00 -24.45
CA LYS A 261 -10.90 -39.87 -23.62
C LYS A 261 -11.55 -41.22 -23.33
N ALA A 262 -12.87 -41.25 -23.10
CA ALA A 262 -13.61 -42.49 -22.89
C ALA A 262 -13.65 -43.35 -24.16
N ALA A 263 -13.87 -42.74 -25.33
CA ALA A 263 -13.83 -43.42 -26.62
C ALA A 263 -12.44 -43.99 -26.94
N ALA A 264 -11.38 -43.21 -26.69
CA ALA A 264 -10.00 -43.67 -26.84
C ALA A 264 -9.66 -44.84 -25.90
N ALA A 265 -10.12 -44.80 -24.65
CA ALA A 265 -9.95 -45.90 -23.71
C ALA A 265 -10.70 -47.16 -24.14
N ALA A 266 -11.94 -47.02 -24.64
CA ALA A 266 -12.72 -48.14 -25.16
C ALA A 266 -12.05 -48.79 -26.38
N ALA A 267 -11.52 -47.99 -27.31
CA ALA A 267 -10.78 -48.48 -28.48
C ALA A 267 -9.48 -49.21 -28.10
N ALA A 268 -8.78 -48.74 -27.06
CA ALA A 268 -7.58 -49.42 -26.55
C ALA A 268 -7.87 -50.75 -25.82
N THR A 269 -9.13 -50.99 -25.42
CA THR A 269 -9.55 -52.21 -24.70
C THR A 269 -10.06 -53.30 -25.65
N LEU A 270 -9.75 -53.23 -26.95
CA LEU A 270 -10.05 -54.33 -27.87
C LEU A 270 -9.30 -55.60 -27.46
N PRO A 271 -9.97 -56.77 -27.48
CA PRO A 271 -9.44 -57.98 -26.87
C PRO A 271 -8.26 -58.51 -27.68
N ALA A 272 -7.07 -58.48 -27.09
CA ALA A 272 -6.01 -59.43 -27.40
C ALA A 272 -6.48 -60.83 -26.95
N SER A 273 -7.42 -61.41 -27.70
CA SER A 273 -7.90 -62.78 -27.54
C SER A 273 -7.48 -63.58 -28.76
N ILE A 274 -6.23 -64.03 -28.80
CA ILE A 274 -5.88 -65.28 -29.47
C ILE A 274 -4.84 -66.01 -28.59
N ASN A 275 -5.30 -67.14 -28.05
CA ASN A 275 -4.54 -68.25 -27.45
C ASN A 275 -3.85 -68.01 -26.10
N LYS A 276 -4.55 -68.35 -25.02
CA LYS A 276 -3.89 -68.87 -23.81
C LYS A 276 -4.52 -70.21 -23.42
N PRO A 277 -3.74 -71.30 -23.38
CA PRO A 277 -4.25 -72.64 -23.08
C PRO A 277 -4.65 -72.75 -21.61
N LEU A 278 -5.67 -73.58 -21.41
CA LEU A 278 -6.30 -73.93 -20.15
C LEU A 278 -5.34 -74.79 -19.30
N SER A 279 -4.97 -74.34 -18.10
CA SER A 279 -4.44 -75.23 -17.06
C SER A 279 -4.75 -74.71 -15.65
N GLU A 280 -5.66 -75.44 -15.01
CA GLU A 280 -5.69 -75.90 -13.61
C GLU A 280 -5.31 -74.98 -12.43
N SER A 281 -6.35 -74.72 -11.63
CA SER A 281 -6.46 -74.71 -10.17
C SER A 281 -5.20 -74.51 -9.31
N THR A 282 -5.23 -73.48 -8.46
CA THR A 282 -4.92 -73.66 -7.03
C THR A 282 -5.62 -72.59 -6.18
N GLU A 283 -6.41 -73.05 -5.21
CA GLU A 283 -6.92 -72.26 -4.09
C GLU A 283 -5.75 -71.83 -3.17
N SER A 284 -5.71 -70.56 -2.76
CA SER A 284 -5.29 -70.22 -1.40
C SER A 284 -5.76 -68.82 -1.01
N SER A 285 -6.51 -68.78 0.08
CA SER A 285 -6.88 -67.66 0.92
C SER A 285 -5.71 -66.78 1.37
N HIS A 286 -5.88 -65.44 1.35
CA HIS A 286 -5.57 -64.57 2.50
C HIS A 286 -6.03 -63.12 2.27
N PRO A 287 -6.67 -62.47 3.27
CA PRO A 287 -6.95 -61.04 3.25
C PRO A 287 -5.77 -60.27 3.86
N HIS A 288 -5.20 -59.31 3.14
CA HIS A 288 -4.27 -58.33 3.71
C HIS A 288 -4.79 -56.92 3.43
N ASP A 289 -5.30 -56.30 4.49
CA ASP A 289 -5.63 -54.88 4.55
C ASP A 289 -4.38 -54.05 4.25
N GLY A 290 -4.47 -53.23 3.20
CA GLY A 290 -3.34 -52.49 2.64
C GLY A 290 -3.70 -51.07 2.26
N VAL A 291 -3.54 -50.17 3.24
CA VAL A 291 -3.00 -48.80 3.15
C VAL A 291 -3.58 -47.86 2.07
N SER A 292 -4.27 -46.84 2.57
CA SER A 292 -4.70 -45.63 1.88
C SER A 292 -3.56 -44.89 1.15
N GLY A 293 -3.48 -45.06 -0.16
CA GLY A 293 -2.61 -44.26 -1.03
C GLY A 293 -3.20 -42.87 -1.28
N SER A 294 -2.62 -41.85 -0.62
CA SER A 294 -2.90 -40.44 -0.93
C SER A 294 -2.44 -40.11 -2.35
N ARG A 295 -3.39 -40.00 -3.29
CA ARG A 295 -3.14 -39.49 -4.65
C ARG A 295 -2.69 -38.02 -4.57
N LYS A 296 -1.38 -37.80 -4.71
CA LYS A 296 -0.77 -36.49 -4.99
C LYS A 296 -1.31 -36.01 -6.33
N ARG A 297 -2.30 -35.11 -6.31
CA ARG A 297 -2.72 -34.34 -7.50
C ARG A 297 -1.55 -33.43 -7.89
N GLN A 298 -0.77 -33.84 -8.89
CA GLN A 298 0.06 -32.90 -9.65
C GLN A 298 -0.87 -31.92 -10.35
N ARG A 299 -0.95 -30.71 -9.81
CA ARG A 299 -1.47 -29.54 -10.53
C ARG A 299 -0.47 -29.26 -11.64
N THR A 300 -0.80 -29.65 -12.85
CA THR A 300 -0.16 -29.06 -14.03
C THR A 300 -0.73 -27.66 -14.16
N ASP A 301 0.10 -26.65 -13.88
CA ASP A 301 -0.22 -25.26 -14.12
C ASP A 301 -0.32 -25.04 -15.64
N ALA A 302 -1.50 -25.34 -16.18
CA ALA A 302 -1.86 -24.92 -17.51
C ALA A 302 -2.05 -23.40 -17.47
N ASN A 303 -1.10 -22.69 -18.06
CA ASN A 303 -1.18 -21.29 -18.41
C ASN A 303 -2.56 -20.95 -18.98
N ILE A 304 -3.41 -20.33 -18.16
CA ILE A 304 -4.61 -19.61 -18.63
C ILE A 304 -4.13 -18.20 -18.95
N ALA A 305 -3.42 -18.06 -20.07
CA ALA A 305 -3.31 -16.78 -20.77
C ALA A 305 -4.66 -16.57 -21.48
N GLY A 306 -5.66 -16.11 -20.73
CA GLY A 306 -6.85 -15.52 -21.33
C GLY A 306 -6.47 -14.11 -21.75
N GLU A 307 -6.27 -13.90 -23.05
CA GLU A 307 -6.26 -12.58 -23.65
C GLU A 307 -7.54 -11.86 -23.22
N LEU A 308 -7.39 -10.84 -22.37
CA LEU A 308 -8.45 -9.88 -22.13
C LEU A 308 -8.65 -9.12 -23.44
N PRO A 309 -9.89 -8.94 -23.93
CA PRO A 309 -10.13 -8.17 -25.13
C PRO A 309 -9.59 -6.75 -24.93
N GLU A 310 -8.78 -6.32 -25.89
CA GLU A 310 -8.28 -4.95 -26.04
C GLU A 310 -9.42 -3.95 -25.82
N ASN A 311 -9.15 -2.96 -24.96
CA ASN A 311 -10.09 -1.90 -24.60
C ASN A 311 -10.68 -1.25 -25.86
N ALA A 312 -11.99 -1.41 -26.06
CA ALA A 312 -12.73 -0.58 -26.98
C ALA A 312 -12.62 0.89 -26.53
N PRO A 313 -12.44 1.85 -27.46
CA PRO A 313 -12.35 3.26 -27.11
C PRO A 313 -13.63 3.70 -26.40
N MET A 314 -13.48 4.22 -25.18
CA MET A 314 -14.57 4.94 -24.52
C MET A 314 -14.78 6.24 -25.28
N ASP A 315 -15.91 6.32 -25.96
CA ASP A 315 -16.41 7.53 -26.59
C ASP A 315 -16.77 8.52 -25.47
N VAL A 316 -15.98 9.58 -25.34
CA VAL A 316 -16.21 10.65 -24.38
C VAL A 316 -16.99 11.74 -25.12
N SER A 317 -18.31 11.70 -24.97
CA SER A 317 -19.21 12.80 -25.32
C SER A 317 -19.47 13.70 -24.11
#